data_AF-A0A850A2Z3-F1
#
_entry.id   AF-A0A850A2Z3-F1
#
_cell.length_a   1.000
_cell.length_b   1.000
_cell.length_c   1.000
_cell.angle_alpha   90.00
_cell.angle_beta   90.00
_cell.angle_gamma   90.00
#
_symmetry.space_group_name_H-M   'P 1'
#
loop_
_entity.id
_entity.type
_entity.pdbx_description
1 polymer ?
#
loop_
_entity_poly.entity_id
_entity_poly.type
_entity_poly.pdbx_seq_one_letter_code
_entity_poly.pdbx_strand_id
1 'polypeptide(L)'
;MYSSPMCNDRPLRLSALLLILLLAGCAAPAATRLSSPKSTPAPRFTGFLEAATLDIAPEIGGRLLQIGVEEGDAVAAGQLLARLDDSFLRLQGAAAAADVAA
;
A
#
# COMPACT_ATOMS: atom_id res chain seq x y z
N MET A 1 -83.22 -4.40 9.36
CA MET A 1 -83.21 -3.15 8.57
C MET A 1 -81.77 -2.96 8.09
N TYR A 2 -81.44 -3.54 6.93
CA TYR A 2 -81.26 -2.86 5.64
C TYR A 2 -80.04 -1.91 5.69
N SER A 3 -78.85 -2.36 5.24
CA SER A 3 -78.41 -2.34 3.83
C SER A 3 -77.44 -1.15 3.64
N SER A 4 -76.13 -1.40 3.62
CA SER A 4 -75.32 -1.47 2.39
C SER A 4 -74.24 -0.36 2.44
N PRO A 5 -73.30 -0.27 1.47
CA PRO A 5 -71.90 -0.62 1.70
C PRO A 5 -71.01 0.60 1.40
N MET A 6 -69.84 0.69 2.00
CA MET A 6 -68.83 1.61 1.47
C MET A 6 -67.67 0.79 0.94
N CYS A 7 -67.82 0.55 -0.35
CA CYS A 7 -66.86 0.00 -1.27
C CYS A 7 -65.50 0.68 -1.11
N ASN A 8 -64.48 -0.15 -1.05
CA ASN A 8 -63.08 0.18 -1.02
C ASN A 8 -62.61 0.52 -2.44
N ASP A 9 -62.66 1.79 -2.83
CA ASP A 9 -62.27 2.20 -4.20
C ASP A 9 -60.90 2.88 -4.29
N ARG A 10 -60.20 3.08 -3.17
CA ARG A 10 -58.96 3.89 -3.13
C ARG A 10 -57.64 3.11 -3.29
N PRO A 11 -57.47 1.82 -2.92
CA PRO A 11 -56.17 1.17 -3.09
C PRO A 11 -56.01 0.66 -4.51
N LEU A 12 -57.08 0.35 -5.25
CA LEU A 12 -56.99 -0.09 -6.64
C LEU A 12 -56.56 1.05 -7.57
N ARG A 13 -57.06 2.28 -7.32
CA ARG A 13 -56.63 3.47 -8.07
C ARG A 13 -55.20 3.88 -7.73
N LEU A 14 -54.78 3.79 -6.46
CA LEU A 14 -53.40 4.01 -6.04
C LEU A 14 -52.45 2.94 -6.61
N SER A 15 -52.87 1.67 -6.59
CA SER A 15 -52.12 0.55 -7.18
C SER A 15 -52.01 0.70 -8.69
N ALA A 16 -53.09 1.09 -9.37
CA ALA A 16 -53.11 1.34 -10.80
C ALA A 16 -52.25 2.56 -11.17
N LEU A 17 -52.28 3.64 -10.37
CA LEU A 17 -51.42 4.81 -10.57
C LEU A 17 -49.94 4.44 -10.39
N LEU A 18 -49.61 3.66 -9.35
CA LEU A 18 -48.26 3.16 -9.09
C LEU A 18 -47.78 2.26 -10.23
N LEU A 19 -48.65 1.35 -10.71
CA LEU A 19 -48.35 0.46 -11.83
C LEU A 19 -48.14 1.25 -13.13
N ILE A 20 -48.99 2.23 -13.43
CA ILE A 20 -48.83 3.11 -14.60
C ILE A 20 -47.53 3.91 -14.51
N LEU A 21 -47.16 4.41 -13.32
CA LEU A 21 -45.89 5.11 -13.08
C LEU A 21 -44.68 4.18 -13.32
N LEU A 22 -44.80 2.92 -12.87
CA LEU A 22 -43.77 1.89 -13.09
C LEU A 22 -43.59 1.56 -14.57
N LEU A 23 -44.70 1.41 -15.32
CA LEU A 23 -44.65 1.11 -16.75
C LEU A 23 -44.20 2.32 -17.60
N ALA A 24 -44.58 3.54 -17.21
CA ALA A 24 -44.15 4.77 -17.91
C ALA A 24 -42.64 5.05 -17.75
N GLY A 25 -42.01 4.54 -16.68
CA GLY A 25 -40.57 4.63 -16.47
C GLY A 25 -39.72 3.85 -17.48
N CYS A 26 -40.30 2.89 -18.21
CA CYS A 26 -39.59 2.10 -19.23
C CYS A 26 -39.55 2.74 -20.62
N ALA A 27 -40.26 3.85 -20.85
CA ALA A 27 -40.36 4.50 -22.17
C ALA A 27 -39.52 5.79 -22.29
N ALA A 28 -38.45 5.92 -21.51
CA ALA A 28 -37.44 6.95 -21.79
C ALA A 28 -36.69 6.56 -23.08
N PRO A 29 -36.67 7.40 -24.13
CA PRO A 29 -35.92 7.10 -25.33
C PRO A 29 -34.46 6.88 -24.96
N ALA A 30 -33.84 5.86 -25.55
CA ALA A 30 -32.43 5.47 -25.44
C ALA A 30 -31.46 6.54 -26.02
N ALA A 31 -31.73 7.82 -25.78
CA ALA A 31 -30.98 8.98 -26.25
C ALA A 31 -30.10 9.60 -25.15
N THR A 32 -30.25 9.20 -23.88
CA THR A 32 -29.19 9.42 -22.89
C THR A 32 -28.18 8.29 -23.02
N ARG A 33 -27.45 8.23 -24.15
CA ARG A 33 -26.16 7.55 -24.14
C ARG A 33 -25.30 8.35 -23.17
N LEU A 34 -25.25 7.91 -21.91
CA LEU A 34 -24.19 8.29 -20.98
C LEU A 34 -22.91 8.15 -21.79
N SER A 35 -22.26 9.29 -22.05
CA SER A 35 -21.01 9.35 -22.74
C SER A 35 -20.05 8.46 -21.94
N SER A 36 -19.85 7.23 -22.38
CA SER A 36 -18.87 6.35 -21.76
C SER A 36 -17.55 7.09 -21.92
N PRO A 37 -16.84 7.46 -20.84
CA PRO A 37 -15.54 8.06 -20.98
C PRO A 37 -14.73 7.06 -21.79
N LYS A 38 -14.40 7.45 -23.02
CA LYS A 38 -13.55 6.66 -23.90
C LYS A 38 -12.23 6.57 -23.15
N SER A 39 -12.03 5.44 -22.46
CA SER A 39 -10.80 5.14 -21.74
C SER A 39 -9.70 5.10 -22.79
N THR A 40 -9.03 6.24 -22.97
CA THR A 40 -7.79 6.28 -23.73
C THR A 40 -6.83 5.39 -22.97
N PRO A 41 -6.34 4.30 -23.57
CA PRO A 41 -5.40 3.41 -22.88
C PRO A 41 -4.23 4.26 -22.40
N ALA A 42 -3.92 4.18 -21.11
CA ALA A 42 -2.73 4.84 -20.58
C ALA A 42 -1.50 4.35 -21.38
N PRO A 43 -0.56 5.24 -21.72
CA PRO A 43 0.66 4.83 -22.41
C PRO A 43 1.34 3.74 -21.58
N ARG A 44 1.66 2.61 -22.23
CA ARG A 44 2.40 1.52 -21.61
C ARG A 44 3.88 1.84 -21.73
N PHE A 45 4.55 1.85 -20.60
CA PHE A 45 5.99 1.98 -20.53
C PHE A 45 6.59 0.61 -20.21
N THR A 46 7.66 0.29 -20.90
CA THR A 46 8.49 -0.88 -20.63
C THR A 46 9.90 -0.41 -20.41
N GLY A 47 10.54 -0.88 -19.37
CA GLY A 47 11.89 -0.52 -19.00
C GLY A 47 12.43 -1.50 -17.98
N PHE A 48 13.70 -1.33 -17.65
CA PHE A 48 14.35 -2.11 -16.61
C PHE A 48 14.30 -1.33 -15.30
N LEU A 49 14.01 -2.02 -14.21
CA LEU A 49 14.16 -1.50 -12.86
C LEU A 49 15.39 -2.15 -12.27
N GLU A 50 16.38 -1.34 -11.90
CA GLU A 50 17.60 -1.79 -11.27
C GLU A 50 17.71 -1.20 -9.87
N ALA A 51 18.16 -2.02 -8.93
CA ALA A 51 18.52 -1.58 -7.59
C ALA A 51 20.04 -1.49 -7.50
N ALA A 52 20.55 -0.49 -6.79
CA ALA A 52 21.95 -0.46 -6.42
C ALA A 52 22.19 -1.52 -5.34
N THR A 53 23.03 -2.50 -5.64
CA THR A 53 23.46 -3.53 -4.70
C THR A 53 24.88 -3.24 -4.24
N LEU A 54 25.13 -3.35 -2.94
CA LEU A 54 26.44 -3.16 -2.35
C LEU A 54 26.73 -4.31 -1.39
N ASP A 55 27.89 -4.93 -1.56
CA ASP A 55 28.42 -5.90 -0.62
C ASP A 55 29.25 -5.18 0.43
N ILE A 56 28.92 -5.39 1.70
CA ILE A 56 29.63 -4.79 2.83
C ILE A 56 30.51 -5.85 3.48
N ALA A 57 31.79 -5.55 3.58
CA ALA A 57 32.77 -6.38 4.28
C ALA A 57 33.61 -5.52 5.23
N PRO A 58 34.10 -6.10 6.34
CA PRO A 58 35.03 -5.38 7.21
C PRO A 58 36.38 -5.19 6.52
N GLU A 59 37.04 -4.07 6.82
CA GLU A 59 38.36 -3.73 6.26
C GLU A 59 39.45 -4.70 6.71
N ILE A 60 39.30 -5.27 7.91
CA ILE A 60 40.22 -6.22 8.51
C ILE A 60 39.51 -7.53 8.85
N GLY A 61 40.25 -8.63 8.78
CA GLY A 61 39.79 -9.91 9.31
C GLY A 61 39.75 -9.90 10.84
N GLY A 62 38.84 -10.69 11.41
CA GLY A 62 38.71 -10.81 12.86
C GLY A 62 37.59 -11.75 13.29
N ARG A 63 37.39 -11.84 14.61
CA ARG A 63 36.28 -12.59 15.19
C ARG A 63 35.04 -11.70 15.29
N LEU A 64 33.90 -12.22 14.84
CA LEU A 64 32.61 -11.55 15.05
C LEU A 64 32.15 -11.74 16.50
N LEU A 65 31.85 -10.65 17.19
CA LEU A 65 31.30 -10.65 18.54
C LEU A 65 29.77 -10.58 18.53
N GLN A 66 29.20 -9.85 17.58
CA GLN A 66 27.76 -9.62 17.51
C GLN A 66 27.33 -9.29 16.08
N ILE A 67 26.12 -9.72 15.71
CA ILE A 67 25.35 -9.23 14.56
C ILE A 67 24.15 -8.46 15.11
N GLY A 68 23.91 -7.26 14.61
CA GLY A 68 22.90 -6.32 15.13
C GLY A 68 21.66 -6.18 14.24
N VAL A 69 21.54 -6.98 13.18
CA VAL A 69 20.47 -6.93 12.18
C VAL A 69 20.08 -8.34 11.75
N GLU A 70 18.86 -8.50 11.26
CA GLU A 70 18.39 -9.74 10.62
C GLU A 70 18.26 -9.57 9.10
N GLU A 71 18.14 -10.70 8.40
CA GLU A 71 17.95 -10.70 6.95
C GLU A 71 16.62 -10.02 6.59
N GLY A 72 16.67 -9.08 5.64
CA GLY A 72 15.49 -8.31 5.21
C GLY A 72 15.24 -7.02 5.99
N ASP A 73 16.04 -6.73 7.03
CA ASP A 73 15.94 -5.47 7.75
C ASP A 73 16.30 -4.27 6.89
N ALA A 74 15.54 -3.18 7.04
CA ALA A 74 15.91 -1.88 6.49
C ALA A 74 17.00 -1.25 7.38
N VAL A 75 18.09 -0.80 6.77
CA VAL A 75 19.23 -0.21 7.49
C VAL A 75 19.54 1.20 6.99
N ALA A 76 20.03 2.05 7.88
CA ALA A 76 20.47 3.40 7.54
C ALA A 76 22.00 3.51 7.42
N ALA A 77 22.48 4.51 6.69
CA ALA A 77 23.92 4.79 6.61
C ALA A 77 24.50 5.09 8.01
N GLY A 78 25.63 4.45 8.32
CA GLY A 78 26.28 4.57 9.64
C GLY A 78 25.67 3.68 10.73
N GLN A 79 24.63 2.89 10.43
CA GLN A 79 24.08 1.92 11.38
C GLN A 79 25.10 0.79 11.65
N LEU A 80 25.24 0.42 12.93
CA LEU A 80 26.07 -0.71 13.34
C LEU A 80 25.43 -2.03 12.91
N LEU A 81 25.98 -2.68 11.89
CA LEU A 81 25.49 -3.97 11.39
C LEU A 81 26.07 -5.16 12.18
N ALA A 82 27.35 -5.09 12.53
CA ALA A 82 28.04 -6.12 13.29
C ALA A 82 29.23 -5.55 14.06
N ARG A 83 29.67 -6.26 15.10
CA ARG A 83 30.83 -5.89 15.92
C ARG A 83 31.91 -6.96 15.80
N LEU A 84 33.13 -6.54 15.50
CA LEU A 84 34.33 -7.36 15.53
C LEU A 84 35.04 -7.24 16.88
N ASP A 85 35.82 -8.25 17.22
CA ASP A 85 36.74 -8.22 18.37
C ASP A 85 37.92 -7.29 18.05
N ASP A 86 37.99 -6.17 18.78
CA ASP A 86 39.00 -5.13 18.62
C ASP A 86 40.03 -5.11 19.78
N SER A 87 40.00 -6.12 20.66
CA SER A 87 40.82 -6.14 21.88
C SER A 87 42.31 -5.93 21.62
N PHE A 88 42.87 -6.62 20.62
CA PHE A 88 44.27 -6.49 20.23
C PHE A 88 44.60 -5.10 19.65
N LEU A 89 43.71 -4.54 18.82
CA LEU A 89 43.91 -3.20 18.24
C LEU A 89 43.87 -2.11 19.31
N ARG A 90 42.98 -2.26 20.30
CA ARG A 90 42.90 -1.35 21.44
C ARG A 90 44.19 -1.35 22.26
N LEU A 91 44.78 -2.52 22.49
CA LEU A 91 46.06 -2.62 23.20
C LEU A 91 47.20 -1.97 22.42
N GLN A 92 47.28 -2.20 21.11
CA GLN A 92 48.28 -1.54 20.26
C GLN A 92 48.13 -0.01 20.24
N GLY A 93 46.88 0.48 20.11
CA GLY A 93 46.61 1.92 20.14
C GLY A 93 46.98 2.56 21.48
N ALA A 94 46.73 1.87 22.60
CA ALA A 94 47.11 2.35 23.93
C ALA A 94 48.64 2.43 24.10
N ALA A 95 49.38 1.42 23.61
CA ALA A 95 50.85 1.43 23.63
C ALA A 95 51.41 2.60 22.80
N ALA A 96 50.93 2.75 21.56
CA ALA A 96 51.37 3.83 20.67
C ALA A 96 51.06 5.22 21.24
N ALA A 97 49.91 5.40 21.91
CA ALA A 97 49.55 6.67 22.55
C ALA A 97 50.47 6.99 23.74
N ALA A 98 50.92 5.99 24.49
CA ALA A 98 51.86 6.19 25.59
C ALA A 98 53.25 6.59 25.07
N ASP A 99 53.71 5.99 23.97
CA ASP A 99 55.00 6.31 23.36
C ASP A 99 55.07 7.75 22.84
N VAL A 100 53.96 8.32 22.35
CA VAL A 100 53.91 9.71 21.86
C VAL A 100 53.85 10.74 23.00
N ALA A 101 53.38 10.34 24.19
CA ALA A 101 53.25 11.23 25.35
C ALA A 101 54.54 11.35 26.18
N ALA A 102 55.58 10.59 25.84
CA ALA A 102 56.90 10.59 26.48
C ALA A 102 57.86 11.60 25.82
#